data_AF-A0A949M002-F1
#
_entry.id   AF-A0A949M002-F1
#
_cell.length_a   1.000
_cell.length_b   1.000
_cell.length_c   1.000
_cell.angle_alpha   90.00
_cell.angle_beta   90.00
_cell.angle_gamma   90.00
#
_symmetry.space_group_name_H-M   'P 1'
#
loop_
_entity.id
_entity.type
_entity.pdbx_description
1 polymer ?
#
loop_
_entity_poly.entity_id
_entity_poly.type
_entity_poly.pdbx_seq_one_letter_code
_entity_poly.pdbx_strand_id
1 'polypeptide(L)'
;MSAQEAAAKVRSAIERLKASDLRSRPLVEVLDLSHEMADAMNAFFGSLDKSVIGEFRYIADFIQQTRNEIADLQPNEIRNNRIPGASVELDAVVKDTETATSIIMTEAEGLMAVEPDDLESYKARVDEAMMRVIEACAFQDLTGQRVTKVVATLRHIEGRVSQFAETLGVKDAKAEESEEERRRRELMLNGPAIGGPASSQDDIDALFN
;
A
#
# COMPACT_ATOMS: atom_id res chain seq x y z
N MET A 1 41.96 -9.60 -12.20
CA MET A 1 41.58 -10.41 -13.37
C MET A 1 40.12 -10.73 -13.27
N SER A 2 39.32 -10.32 -14.24
CA SER A 2 37.91 -10.71 -14.31
C SER A 2 37.78 -12.21 -14.67
N ALA A 3 36.65 -12.84 -14.37
CA ALA A 3 36.39 -14.23 -14.77
C ALA A 3 36.55 -14.44 -16.29
N GLN A 4 36.24 -13.42 -17.10
CA GLN A 4 36.45 -13.42 -18.55
C GLN A 4 37.93 -13.43 -18.96
N GLU A 5 38.79 -12.68 -18.28
CA GLU A 5 40.24 -12.68 -18.56
C GLU A 5 40.90 -14.01 -18.17
N ALA A 6 40.47 -14.60 -17.05
CA ALA A 6 40.92 -15.92 -16.63
C ALA A 6 40.47 -17.02 -17.62
N ALA A 7 39.21 -16.97 -18.05
CA ALA A 7 38.66 -17.87 -19.07
C ALA A 7 39.39 -17.73 -20.42
N ALA A 8 39.74 -16.51 -20.83
CA ALA A 8 40.49 -16.25 -22.06
C ALA A 8 41.92 -16.81 -22.00
N LYS A 9 42.60 -16.68 -20.84
CA LYS A 9 43.92 -17.30 -20.62
C LYS A 9 43.87 -18.82 -20.66
N VAL A 10 42.91 -19.44 -19.98
CA VAL A 10 42.71 -20.91 -20.02
C VAL A 10 42.42 -21.37 -21.44
N ARG A 11 41.53 -20.68 -22.17
CA ARG A 11 41.21 -21.00 -23.56
C ARG A 11 42.45 -20.89 -24.46
N SER A 12 43.25 -19.84 -24.29
CA SER A 12 44.53 -19.66 -25.01
C SER A 12 45.54 -20.78 -24.72
N ALA A 13 45.64 -21.24 -23.48
CA ALA A 13 46.52 -22.35 -23.10
C ALA A 13 46.04 -23.68 -23.71
N ILE A 14 44.73 -23.95 -23.70
CA ILE A 14 44.13 -25.16 -24.30
C ILE A 14 44.28 -25.16 -25.83
N GLU A 15 44.11 -24.02 -26.51
CA GLU A 15 44.31 -23.91 -27.95
C GLU A 15 45.79 -24.13 -28.34
N ARG A 16 46.73 -23.60 -27.55
CA ARG A 16 48.17 -23.86 -27.74
C ARG A 16 48.51 -25.35 -27.56
N LEU A 17 47.88 -26.02 -26.59
CA LEU A 17 48.01 -27.47 -26.36
C LEU A 17 47.43 -28.28 -27.53
N LYS A 18 46.25 -27.90 -28.05
CA LYS A 18 45.61 -28.59 -29.19
C LYS A 18 46.39 -28.45 -30.49
N ALA A 19 47.03 -27.30 -30.70
CA ALA A 19 47.80 -27.01 -31.90
C ALA A 19 49.20 -27.65 -31.91
N SER A 20 49.64 -28.25 -30.80
CA SER A 20 50.98 -28.84 -30.67
C SER A 20 50.94 -30.37 -30.77
N ASP A 21 51.81 -30.95 -31.62
CA ASP A 21 52.00 -32.39 -31.75
C ASP A 21 52.78 -32.93 -30.55
N LEU A 22 52.06 -33.53 -29.59
CA LEU A 22 52.59 -34.01 -28.31
C LEU A 22 53.50 -35.23 -28.44
N ARG A 23 53.51 -35.93 -29.59
CA ARG A 23 54.24 -37.19 -29.77
C ARG A 23 55.73 -37.01 -30.06
N SER A 24 56.15 -35.81 -30.45
CA SER A 24 57.50 -35.52 -30.94
C SER A 24 58.35 -34.64 -29.99
N ARG A 25 57.83 -34.26 -28.82
CA ARG A 25 58.51 -33.34 -27.88
C ARG A 25 59.19 -34.04 -26.69
N PRO A 26 60.29 -33.49 -26.16
CA PRO A 26 60.90 -33.92 -24.90
C PRO A 26 59.93 -33.79 -23.71
N LEU A 27 59.99 -34.76 -22.79
CA LEU A 27 59.09 -34.89 -21.63
C LEU A 27 58.98 -33.61 -20.77
N VAL A 28 60.05 -32.81 -20.73
CA VAL A 28 60.13 -31.53 -20.02
C VAL A 28 59.11 -30.51 -20.54
N GLU A 29 58.93 -30.40 -21.86
CA GLU A 29 57.98 -29.43 -22.45
C GLU A 29 56.52 -29.83 -22.21
N VAL A 30 56.24 -31.13 -22.08
CA VAL A 30 54.90 -31.64 -21.72
C VAL A 30 54.58 -31.36 -20.25
N LEU A 31 55.60 -31.43 -19.37
CA LEU A 31 55.49 -31.09 -17.95
C LEU A 31 55.28 -29.59 -17.74
N ASP A 32 56.03 -28.74 -18.45
CA ASP A 32 55.88 -27.28 -18.39
C ASP A 32 54.47 -26.85 -18.81
N LEU A 33 53.96 -27.45 -19.89
CA LEU A 33 52.62 -27.16 -20.39
C LEU A 33 51.51 -27.64 -19.44
N SER A 34 51.74 -28.77 -18.76
CA SER A 34 50.83 -29.25 -17.70
C SER A 34 50.82 -28.30 -16.50
N HIS A 35 51.97 -27.71 -16.16
CA HIS A 35 52.09 -26.72 -15.10
C HIS A 35 51.36 -25.42 -15.45
N GLU A 36 51.54 -24.91 -16.68
CA GLU A 36 50.80 -23.74 -17.17
C GLU A 36 49.28 -23.97 -17.14
N MET A 37 48.83 -25.17 -17.50
CA MET A 37 47.41 -25.52 -17.48
C MET A 37 46.86 -25.60 -16.05
N ALA A 38 47.63 -26.16 -15.10
CA ALA A 38 47.26 -26.20 -13.69
C ALA A 38 47.17 -24.79 -13.08
N ASP A 39 48.14 -23.91 -13.38
CA ASP A 39 48.14 -22.51 -12.93
C ASP A 39 46.95 -21.73 -13.52
N ALA A 40 46.66 -21.93 -14.80
CA ALA A 40 45.52 -21.29 -15.45
C ALA A 40 44.19 -21.79 -14.88
N MET A 41 44.04 -23.08 -14.60
CA MET A 41 42.86 -23.66 -13.93
C MET A 41 42.71 -23.09 -12.52
N ASN A 42 43.78 -23.01 -11.73
CA ASN A 42 43.75 -22.48 -10.37
C ASN A 42 43.35 -20.99 -10.35
N ALA A 43 43.88 -20.19 -11.29
CA ALA A 43 43.50 -18.81 -11.47
C ALA A 43 42.02 -18.65 -11.91
N PHE A 44 41.53 -19.54 -12.77
CA PHE A 44 40.14 -19.55 -13.22
C PHE A 44 39.18 -19.88 -12.08
N PHE A 45 39.38 -20.98 -11.37
CA PHE A 45 38.54 -21.36 -10.23
C PHE A 45 38.60 -20.32 -9.12
N GLY A 46 39.78 -19.78 -8.79
CA GLY A 46 39.90 -18.70 -7.83
C GLY A 46 39.17 -17.40 -8.24
N SER A 47 39.02 -17.14 -9.54
CA SER A 47 38.22 -16.01 -10.04
C SER A 47 36.71 -16.30 -10.01
N LEU A 48 36.32 -17.55 -10.32
CA LEU A 48 34.94 -18.01 -10.28
C LEU A 48 34.40 -17.97 -8.85
N ASP A 49 35.17 -18.50 -7.89
CA ASP A 49 34.83 -18.47 -6.47
C ASP A 49 34.63 -17.04 -5.97
N LYS A 50 35.53 -16.11 -6.32
CA LYS A 50 35.38 -14.69 -5.95
C LYS A 50 34.12 -14.06 -6.54
N SER A 51 33.78 -14.40 -7.79
CA SER A 51 32.57 -13.91 -8.46
C SER A 51 31.31 -14.45 -7.78
N VAL A 52 31.25 -15.77 -7.60
CA VAL A 52 30.10 -16.48 -6.99
C VAL A 52 29.91 -16.04 -5.54
N ILE A 53 30.98 -15.95 -4.75
CA ILE A 53 30.93 -15.43 -3.38
C ILE A 53 30.45 -13.96 -3.37
N GLY A 54 30.89 -13.15 -4.33
CA GLY A 54 30.43 -11.77 -4.50
C GLY A 54 28.93 -11.67 -4.79
N GLU A 55 28.43 -12.50 -5.71
CA GLU A 55 27.00 -12.57 -6.04
C GLU A 55 26.16 -13.07 -4.86
N PHE A 56 26.58 -14.13 -4.16
CA PHE A 56 25.89 -14.61 -2.96
C PHE A 56 25.87 -13.57 -1.85
N ARG A 57 26.98 -12.83 -1.67
CA ARG A 57 27.04 -11.74 -0.69
C ARG A 57 26.10 -10.60 -1.07
N TYR A 58 26.06 -10.22 -2.36
CA TYR A 58 25.11 -9.24 -2.85
C TYR A 58 23.65 -9.66 -2.60
N ILE A 59 23.30 -10.91 -2.89
CA ILE A 59 21.96 -11.44 -2.64
C ILE A 59 21.65 -11.45 -1.14
N ALA A 60 22.60 -11.88 -0.30
CA ALA A 60 22.42 -11.89 1.15
C ALA A 60 22.21 -10.48 1.72
N ASP A 61 23.02 -9.51 1.26
CA ASP A 61 22.90 -8.09 1.64
C ASP A 61 21.54 -7.53 1.19
N PHE A 62 21.12 -7.84 -0.03
CA PHE A 62 19.81 -7.44 -0.56
C PHE A 62 18.64 -8.05 0.25
N ILE A 63 18.67 -9.35 0.53
CA ILE A 63 17.65 -10.02 1.37
C ILE A 63 17.61 -9.39 2.76
N GLN A 64 18.77 -9.10 3.35
CA GLN A 64 18.82 -8.50 4.67
C GLN A 64 18.27 -7.07 4.68
N GLN A 65 18.56 -6.28 3.64
CA GLN A 65 17.97 -4.96 3.45
C GLN A 65 16.45 -5.07 3.30
N THR A 66 15.95 -5.92 2.39
CA THR A 66 14.51 -6.16 2.21
C THR A 66 13.83 -6.59 3.51
N ARG A 67 14.45 -7.48 4.30
CA ARG A 67 13.90 -7.90 5.60
C ARG A 67 13.77 -6.75 6.59
N ASN A 68 14.74 -5.85 6.62
CA ASN A 68 14.71 -4.68 7.49
C ASN A 68 13.58 -3.73 7.06
N GLU A 69 13.44 -3.46 5.76
CA GLU A 69 12.36 -2.62 5.22
C GLU A 69 10.96 -3.23 5.50
N ILE A 70 10.80 -4.55 5.38
CA ILE A 70 9.55 -5.24 5.77
C ILE A 70 9.28 -5.09 7.28
N ALA A 71 10.31 -5.16 8.11
CA ALA A 71 10.16 -4.94 9.56
C ALA A 71 9.75 -3.49 9.87
N ASP A 72 10.33 -2.53 9.13
CA ASP A 72 10.04 -1.09 9.21
C ASP A 72 8.70 -0.70 8.60
N LEU A 73 7.97 -1.61 7.96
CA LEU A 73 6.54 -1.48 7.68
C LEU A 73 5.66 -1.78 8.92
N GLN A 74 6.19 -2.49 9.92
CA GLN A 74 5.47 -3.06 11.06
C GLN A 74 4.09 -3.64 10.68
N PRO A 75 4.04 -4.59 9.72
CA PRO A 75 2.78 -5.09 9.17
C PRO A 75 1.87 -5.74 10.23
N ASN A 76 2.45 -6.35 11.27
CA ASN A 76 1.68 -6.91 12.38
C ASN A 76 1.04 -5.83 13.26
N GLU A 77 1.67 -4.68 13.45
CA GLU A 77 1.09 -3.57 14.22
C GLU A 77 -0.07 -2.93 13.45
N ILE A 78 0.11 -2.75 12.13
CA ILE A 78 -0.94 -2.25 11.24
C ILE A 78 -2.16 -3.19 11.28
N ARG A 79 -1.92 -4.50 11.06
CA ARG A 79 -2.98 -5.51 10.99
C ARG A 79 -3.69 -5.72 12.32
N ASN A 80 -2.96 -5.79 13.42
CA ASN A 80 -3.53 -6.22 14.70
C ASN A 80 -4.06 -5.04 15.53
N ASN A 81 -3.55 -3.82 15.33
CA ASN A 81 -3.90 -2.67 16.18
C ASN A 81 -4.50 -1.51 15.38
N ARG A 82 -3.82 -1.01 14.34
CA ARG A 82 -4.24 0.23 13.66
C ARG A 82 -5.52 0.07 12.86
N ILE A 83 -5.58 -0.95 12.00
CA ILE A 83 -6.77 -1.19 11.18
C ILE A 83 -7.99 -1.51 12.07
N PRO A 84 -7.91 -2.47 13.03
CA PRO A 84 -9.02 -2.71 13.95
C PRO A 84 -9.41 -1.48 14.77
N GLY A 85 -8.43 -0.70 15.24
CA GLY A 85 -8.68 0.54 15.96
C GLY A 85 -9.44 1.57 15.11
N ALA A 86 -9.06 1.76 13.85
CA ALA A 86 -9.77 2.64 12.93
C ALA A 86 -11.19 2.14 12.63
N SER A 87 -11.40 0.82 12.49
CA SER A 87 -12.74 0.24 12.33
C SER A 87 -13.64 0.53 13.54
N VAL A 88 -13.12 0.38 14.76
CA VAL A 88 -13.89 0.71 15.98
C VAL A 88 -14.29 2.17 16.03
N GLU A 89 -13.42 3.09 15.60
CA GLU A 89 -13.77 4.52 15.51
C GLU A 89 -14.85 4.78 14.47
N LEU A 90 -14.80 4.12 13.31
CA LEU A 90 -15.85 4.24 12.27
C LEU A 90 -17.19 3.67 12.73
N ASP A 91 -17.20 2.52 13.41
CA ASP A 91 -18.42 1.93 13.98
C ASP A 91 -19.05 2.87 15.03
N ALA A 92 -18.20 3.50 15.85
CA ALA A 92 -18.67 4.48 16.83
C ALA A 92 -19.26 5.72 16.15
N VAL A 93 -18.67 6.21 15.06
CA VAL A 93 -19.24 7.30 14.25
C VAL A 93 -20.64 6.93 13.77
N VAL A 94 -20.82 5.76 13.16
CA VAL A 94 -22.12 5.31 12.66
C VAL A 94 -23.14 5.28 13.81
N LYS A 95 -22.80 4.64 14.93
CA LYS A 95 -23.69 4.54 16.09
C LYS A 95 -24.06 5.90 16.69
N ASP A 96 -23.08 6.79 16.85
CA ASP A 96 -23.30 8.13 17.39
C ASP A 96 -24.21 8.94 16.44
N THR A 97 -24.01 8.81 15.11
CA THR A 97 -24.84 9.46 14.10
C THR A 97 -26.28 8.93 14.06
N GLU A 98 -26.47 7.62 14.19
CA GLU A 98 -27.80 7.00 14.27
C GLU A 98 -28.55 7.46 15.51
N THR A 99 -27.87 7.48 16.66
CA THR A 99 -28.44 7.91 17.93
C THR A 99 -28.89 9.37 17.87
N ALA A 100 -28.02 10.26 17.39
CA ALA A 100 -28.36 11.68 17.25
C ALA A 100 -29.53 11.89 16.28
N THR A 101 -29.53 11.19 15.14
CA THR A 101 -30.62 11.26 14.15
C THR A 101 -31.95 10.80 14.75
N SER A 102 -31.93 9.70 15.52
CA SER A 102 -33.13 9.20 16.21
C SER A 102 -33.70 10.22 17.19
N ILE A 103 -32.84 10.92 17.95
CA ILE A 103 -33.27 11.97 18.89
C ILE A 103 -33.90 13.12 18.12
N ILE A 104 -33.24 13.60 17.06
CA ILE A 104 -33.72 14.72 16.24
C ILE A 104 -35.11 14.39 15.64
N MET A 105 -35.27 13.19 15.09
CA MET A 105 -36.56 12.73 14.54
C MET A 105 -37.63 12.64 15.63
N THR A 106 -37.30 12.09 16.80
CA THR A 106 -38.24 11.96 17.93
C THR A 106 -38.75 13.33 18.40
N GLU A 107 -37.86 14.31 18.54
CA GLU A 107 -38.25 15.67 18.93
C GLU A 107 -39.10 16.36 17.85
N ALA A 108 -38.75 16.17 16.57
CA ALA A 108 -39.52 16.73 15.46
C ALA A 108 -40.93 16.13 15.37
N GLU A 109 -41.05 14.80 15.46
CA GLU A 109 -42.33 14.08 15.49
C GLU A 109 -43.15 14.50 16.72
N GLY A 110 -42.50 14.61 17.87
CA GLY A 110 -43.13 15.06 19.11
C GLY A 110 -43.75 16.44 18.98
N LEU A 111 -43.04 17.39 18.35
CA LEU A 111 -43.55 18.74 18.09
C LEU A 111 -44.71 18.76 17.11
N MET A 112 -44.66 17.96 16.05
CA MET A 112 -45.76 17.86 15.08
C MET A 112 -47.07 17.34 15.69
N ALA A 113 -46.98 16.57 16.78
CA ALA A 113 -48.15 16.04 17.49
C ALA A 113 -48.73 17.01 18.55
N VAL A 114 -48.11 18.17 18.80
CA VAL A 114 -48.61 19.13 19.80
C VAL A 114 -49.67 20.03 19.17
N GLU A 115 -50.87 20.05 19.75
CA GLU A 115 -51.89 21.04 19.39
C GLU A 115 -51.58 22.41 20.02
N PRO A 116 -51.67 23.52 19.26
CA PRO A 116 -51.31 24.85 19.72
C PRO A 116 -52.47 25.52 20.50
N ASP A 117 -52.99 24.83 21.52
CA ASP A 117 -54.15 25.28 22.30
C ASP A 117 -53.82 26.47 23.21
N ASP A 118 -52.60 26.46 23.77
CA ASP A 118 -52.02 27.56 24.55
C ASP A 118 -50.66 27.94 23.98
N LEU A 119 -50.53 29.19 23.56
CA LEU A 119 -49.33 29.68 22.89
C LEU A 119 -48.11 29.69 23.82
N GLU A 120 -48.30 29.96 25.11
CA GLU A 120 -47.20 30.00 26.08
C GLU A 120 -46.64 28.59 26.34
N SER A 121 -47.52 27.61 26.59
CA SER A 121 -47.12 26.21 26.73
C SER A 121 -46.57 25.62 25.43
N TYR A 122 -47.12 25.99 24.26
CA TYR A 122 -46.60 25.53 22.97
C TYR A 122 -45.19 26.04 22.74
N LYS A 123 -44.96 27.34 22.98
CA LYS A 123 -43.63 27.95 22.86
C LYS A 123 -42.62 27.26 23.79
N ALA A 124 -42.97 27.01 25.05
CA ALA A 124 -42.08 26.35 25.99
C ALA A 124 -41.66 24.95 25.51
N ARG A 125 -42.59 24.18 24.93
CA ARG A 125 -42.29 22.85 24.36
C ARG A 125 -41.39 22.93 23.12
N VAL A 126 -41.62 23.92 22.25
CA VAL A 126 -40.74 24.19 21.09
C VAL A 126 -39.34 24.53 21.54
N ASP A 127 -39.18 25.44 22.51
CA ASP A 127 -37.87 25.84 23.02
C ASP A 127 -37.12 24.65 23.63
N GLU A 128 -37.82 23.80 24.38
CA GLU A 128 -37.24 22.59 24.99
C GLU A 128 -36.81 21.54 23.95
N ALA A 129 -37.66 21.25 22.97
CA ALA A 129 -37.36 20.32 21.89
C ALA A 129 -36.21 20.82 21.00
N MET A 130 -36.17 22.12 20.70
CA MET A 130 -35.06 22.72 19.95
C MET A 130 -33.75 22.66 20.73
N MET A 131 -33.78 22.84 22.06
CA MET A 131 -32.60 22.66 22.90
C MET A 131 -32.05 21.23 22.81
N ARG A 132 -32.93 20.22 22.91
CA ARG A 132 -32.54 18.81 22.74
C ARG A 132 -32.01 18.48 21.35
N VAL A 133 -32.58 19.07 20.29
CA VAL A 133 -32.06 18.93 18.91
C VAL A 133 -30.66 19.52 18.79
N ILE A 134 -30.42 20.71 19.37
CA ILE A 134 -29.09 21.35 19.36
C ILE A 134 -28.08 20.51 20.15
N GLU A 135 -28.46 19.99 21.31
CA GLU A 135 -27.62 19.09 22.10
C GLU A 135 -27.32 17.80 21.34
N ALA A 136 -28.33 17.20 20.70
CA ALA A 136 -28.16 16.01 19.88
C ALA A 136 -27.13 16.26 18.77
N CYS A 137 -27.20 17.42 18.09
CA CYS A 137 -26.27 17.85 17.04
C CYS A 137 -24.81 17.99 17.50
N ALA A 138 -24.54 18.11 18.81
CA ALA A 138 -23.17 18.17 19.33
C ALA A 138 -22.35 16.89 19.06
N PHE A 139 -23.00 15.78 18.68
CA PHE A 139 -22.32 14.54 18.23
C PHE A 139 -21.35 14.77 17.06
N GLN A 140 -21.56 15.83 16.26
CA GLN A 140 -20.72 16.16 15.13
C GLN A 140 -19.27 16.44 15.54
N ASP A 141 -19.05 17.05 16.70
CA ASP A 141 -17.69 17.32 17.19
C ASP A 141 -16.94 16.01 17.47
N LEU A 142 -17.58 15.11 18.23
CA LEU A 142 -17.02 13.80 18.52
C LEU A 142 -16.79 12.98 17.24
N THR A 143 -17.76 13.01 16.33
CA THR A 143 -17.64 12.36 15.01
C THR A 143 -16.45 12.91 14.22
N GLY A 144 -16.28 14.23 14.17
CA GLY A 144 -15.15 14.87 13.50
C GLY A 144 -13.81 14.47 14.09
N GLN A 145 -13.70 14.38 15.41
CA GLN A 145 -12.50 13.90 16.10
C GLN A 145 -12.18 12.44 15.74
N ARG A 146 -13.20 11.55 15.76
CA ARG A 146 -13.04 10.13 15.40
C ARG A 146 -12.61 9.96 13.95
N VAL A 147 -13.26 10.64 13.01
CA VAL A 147 -12.89 10.63 11.58
C VAL A 147 -11.46 11.12 11.40
N THR A 148 -11.06 12.19 12.09
CA THR A 148 -9.69 12.70 12.05
C THR A 148 -8.67 11.64 12.48
N LYS A 149 -8.99 10.87 13.54
CA LYS A 149 -8.13 9.78 14.02
C LYS A 149 -8.02 8.63 13.00
N VAL A 150 -9.11 8.29 12.32
CA VAL A 150 -9.12 7.30 11.23
C VAL A 150 -8.25 7.79 10.07
N VAL A 151 -8.44 9.03 9.62
CA VAL A 151 -7.65 9.63 8.53
C VAL A 151 -6.16 9.67 8.88
N ALA A 152 -5.81 10.05 10.11
CA ALA A 152 -4.42 10.02 10.57
C ALA A 152 -3.82 8.61 10.53
N THR A 153 -4.62 7.59 10.87
CA THR A 153 -4.21 6.19 10.80
C THR A 153 -3.97 5.75 9.36
N LEU A 154 -4.87 6.09 8.42
CA LEU A 154 -4.72 5.78 7.01
C LEU A 154 -3.49 6.45 6.40
N ARG A 155 -3.25 7.74 6.69
CA ARG A 155 -2.05 8.46 6.25
C ARG A 155 -0.76 7.85 6.76
N HIS A 156 -0.78 7.34 8.00
CA HIS A 156 0.38 6.65 8.54
C HIS A 156 0.67 5.33 7.80
N ILE A 157 -0.37 4.57 7.48
CA ILE A 157 -0.24 3.33 6.70
C ILE A 157 0.27 3.64 5.28
N GLU A 158 -0.33 4.64 4.62
CA GLU A 158 0.06 5.12 3.30
C GLU A 158 1.55 5.47 3.24
N GLY A 159 2.04 6.29 4.17
CA GLY A 159 3.45 6.70 4.18
C GLY A 159 4.43 5.53 4.26
N ARG A 160 4.10 4.48 5.03
CA ARG A 160 4.97 3.29 5.15
C ARG A 160 4.92 2.40 3.93
N VAL A 161 3.74 2.24 3.32
CA VAL A 161 3.59 1.50 2.07
C VAL A 161 4.33 2.21 0.94
N SER A 162 4.25 3.54 0.85
CA SER A 162 4.99 4.33 -0.14
C SER A 162 6.50 4.19 0.03
N GLN A 163 7.01 4.31 1.26
CA GLN A 163 8.43 4.11 1.55
C GLN A 163 8.90 2.70 1.16
N PHE A 164 8.12 1.68 1.52
CA PHE A 164 8.42 0.29 1.17
C PHE A 164 8.47 0.06 -0.35
N ALA A 165 7.51 0.62 -1.10
CA ALA A 165 7.47 0.51 -2.56
C ALA A 165 8.66 1.22 -3.23
N GLU A 166 9.04 2.40 -2.74
CA GLU A 166 10.19 3.16 -3.23
C GLU A 166 11.49 2.39 -2.99
N THR A 167 11.74 1.87 -1.78
CA THR A 167 12.98 1.16 -1.47
C THR A 167 13.14 -0.13 -2.29
N LEU A 168 12.06 -0.84 -2.55
CA LEU A 168 12.11 -2.07 -3.35
C LEU A 168 12.01 -1.82 -4.87
N GLY A 169 11.82 -0.58 -5.30
CA GLY A 169 11.61 -0.24 -6.72
C GLY A 169 10.40 -0.97 -7.32
N VAL A 170 9.41 -1.32 -6.50
CA VAL A 170 8.21 -2.02 -6.94
C VAL A 170 7.38 -1.04 -7.74
N LYS A 171 7.19 -1.35 -9.02
CA LYS A 171 6.22 -0.65 -9.86
C LYS A 171 4.92 -1.43 -9.81
N ASP A 172 3.82 -0.72 -9.65
CA ASP A 172 2.51 -1.33 -9.74
C ASP A 172 2.36 -2.03 -11.09
N ALA A 173 1.92 -3.28 -11.05
CA ALA A 173 1.37 -3.91 -12.24
C ALA A 173 0.12 -3.12 -12.66
N LYS A 174 -0.18 -3.05 -13.96
CA LYS A 174 -1.49 -2.54 -14.39
C LYS A 174 -2.56 -3.39 -13.74
N ALA A 175 -3.26 -2.84 -12.75
CA ALA A 175 -4.46 -3.46 -12.21
C ALA A 175 -5.52 -3.43 -13.31
N GLU A 176 -5.96 -4.60 -13.76
CA GLU A 176 -7.19 -4.66 -14.54
C GLU A 176 -8.35 -4.40 -13.58
N GLU A 177 -9.21 -3.46 -13.95
CA GLU A 177 -10.42 -3.18 -13.19
C GLU A 177 -11.28 -4.45 -13.14
N SER A 178 -11.65 -4.87 -11.94
CA SER A 178 -12.56 -6.01 -11.78
C SER A 178 -13.96 -5.64 -12.28
N GLU A 179 -14.71 -6.64 -12.75
CA GLU A 179 -16.12 -6.49 -13.16
C GLU A 179 -17.00 -5.90 -12.04
N GLU A 180 -16.63 -6.08 -10.76
CA GLU A 180 -17.30 -5.44 -9.63
C GLU A 180 -16.93 -3.97 -9.48
N GLU A 181 -15.67 -3.58 -9.65
CA GLU A 181 -15.24 -2.19 -9.61
C GLU A 181 -15.85 -1.38 -10.76
N ARG A 182 -15.87 -1.95 -11.97
CA ARG A 182 -16.52 -1.33 -13.12
C ARG A 182 -18.00 -1.09 -12.86
N ARG A 183 -18.71 -2.13 -12.42
CA ARG A 183 -20.14 -2.01 -12.06
C ARG A 183 -20.35 -0.97 -10.96
N ARG A 184 -19.52 -0.93 -9.93
CA ARG A 184 -19.64 0.03 -8.83
C ARG A 184 -19.42 1.46 -9.30
N ARG A 185 -18.46 1.69 -10.20
CA ARG A 185 -18.19 2.98 -10.85
C ARG A 185 -19.37 3.43 -11.72
N GLU A 186 -19.95 2.50 -12.49
CA GLU A 186 -21.13 2.75 -13.33
C GLU A 186 -22.40 2.96 -12.49
N LEU A 187 -22.49 2.32 -11.32
CA LEU A 187 -23.60 2.41 -10.36
C LEU A 187 -23.42 3.51 -9.31
N MET A 188 -22.36 4.32 -9.38
CA MET A 188 -22.26 5.56 -8.60
C MET A 188 -23.37 6.50 -9.05
N LEU A 189 -24.55 6.34 -8.46
CA LEU A 189 -25.62 7.33 -8.46
C LEU A 189 -25.04 8.57 -7.82
N ASN A 190 -24.78 9.58 -8.63
CA ASN A 190 -24.31 10.88 -8.15
C ASN A 190 -25.34 11.39 -7.13
N GLY A 191 -25.00 11.34 -5.84
CA GLY A 191 -25.58 12.26 -4.86
C GLY A 191 -25.26 13.70 -5.27
N PRO A 192 -25.86 14.71 -4.63
CA PRO A 192 -25.58 16.11 -4.94
C PRO A 192 -24.07 16.34 -5.05
N ALA A 193 -23.62 16.76 -6.23
CA ALA A 193 -22.20 16.90 -6.51
C ALA A 193 -21.58 17.87 -5.50
N ILE A 194 -20.54 17.43 -4.79
CA ILE A 194 -19.82 18.30 -3.84
C ILE A 194 -19.16 19.42 -4.66
N GLY A 195 -19.75 20.62 -4.63
CA GLY A 195 -19.29 21.79 -5.40
C GLY A 195 -19.65 21.77 -6.89
N GLY A 196 -20.50 20.85 -7.36
CA GLY A 196 -21.06 20.90 -8.71
C GLY A 196 -22.20 21.90 -8.83
N PRO A 197 -22.63 22.26 -10.06
CA PRO A 197 -23.81 23.11 -10.22
C PRO A 197 -24.99 22.42 -9.51
N ALA A 198 -25.68 23.14 -8.64
CA ALA A 198 -26.95 22.68 -8.11
C ALA A 198 -27.85 22.38 -9.31
N SER A 199 -28.33 21.15 -9.45
CA SER A 199 -29.32 20.80 -10.47
C SER A 199 -30.47 21.80 -10.34
N SER A 200 -30.77 22.53 -11.42
CA SER A 200 -31.79 23.56 -11.35
C SER A 200 -33.16 22.89 -11.21
N GLN A 201 -34.09 23.54 -10.51
CA GLN A 201 -35.46 23.02 -10.36
C GLN A 201 -36.12 22.80 -11.73
N ASP A 202 -35.78 23.62 -12.71
CA ASP A 202 -36.25 23.49 -14.10
C ASP A 202 -35.79 22.17 -14.75
N ASP A 203 -34.58 21.68 -14.43
CA ASP A 203 -34.07 20.39 -14.93
C ASP A 203 -34.79 19.20 -14.28
N ILE A 204 -35.23 19.36 -13.01
CA ILE A 204 -36.00 18.35 -12.28
C ILE A 204 -37.42 18.29 -12.82
N ASP A 205 -38.04 19.45 -13.05
CA ASP A 205 -39.41 19.55 -13.54
C ASP A 205 -39.54 19.01 -14.98
N ALA A 206 -38.47 19.09 -15.78
CA ALA A 206 -38.42 18.51 -17.13
C ALA A 206 -38.41 16.96 -17.16
N LEU A 207 -38.05 16.29 -16.06
CA LEU A 207 -38.03 14.82 -15.96
C LEU A 207 -39.42 14.22 -15.64
N PHE A 208 -40.34 15.03 -15.12
CA PHE A 208 -41.66 14.58 -14.66
C PHE A 208 -42.83 15.13 -15.51
N ASN A 209 -42.53 15.76 -16.66
CA ASN A 209 -43.51 16.25 -17.64
C ASN A 209 -43.44 15.48 -18.97
#